data_AF-A0A1Q3ZYS0-F1
#
_entry.id   AF-A0A1Q3ZYS0-F1
#
_cell.length_a   1.000
_cell.length_b   1.000
_cell.length_c   1.000
_cell.angle_alpha   90.00
_cell.angle_beta   90.00
_cell.angle_gamma   90.00
#
_symmetry.space_group_name_H-M   'P 1'
#
loop_
_entity.id
_entity.type
_entity.pdbx_description
1 polymer ?
#
loop_
_entity_poly.entity_id
_entity_poly.type
_entity_poly.pdbx_seq_one_letter_code
_entity_poly.pdbx_strand_id
1 'polypeptide(L)'
;MIADVAVRLVAATLPAGVRERYREEWRADVAGAAEAGVPAHSVLGGALAVAIRVDRENPLVSGMTTRRLAFRRLRVALATAGVTLLLLLLNLWWSAWTGFDSRDLRALTDSSWLGRGLLAVAAVTAVVALVSGIGAFRAMRRGRVRRGWRASDTAVALTLPLALAATVLVPFVSVPLLLAFGLGLLVLVNVEDPRPQGRPLARGAAVLLASLAGGAILVTLAGTLLHVYVWNPLARMPGMTLDEIYAGLAAAGELPSSVVPISWAVLCGGVALALPVCAALPHPRIRRFMTARRLAGVGIAGVAVVAGGAWFVGFGMGMGMADAFATTGGDAAASGPVFTVIGIVFAIAALLVGLLPARIRSTSEMQEILPAPEP
;
A
#
# COMPACT_ATOMS: atom_id res chain seq x y z
N MET A 1 17.57 -35.30 1.32
CA MET A 1 17.12 -34.26 0.36
C MET A 1 15.99 -33.38 0.91
N ILE A 2 14.85 -33.94 1.36
CA ILE A 2 13.71 -33.15 1.88
C ILE A 2 14.09 -32.28 3.10
N ALA A 3 14.80 -32.83 4.08
CA ALA A 3 15.23 -32.09 5.27
C ALA A 3 16.14 -30.90 4.94
N ASP A 4 17.06 -31.05 3.99
CA ASP A 4 17.95 -29.98 3.53
C ASP A 4 17.17 -28.83 2.85
N VAL A 5 16.14 -29.15 2.05
CA VAL A 5 15.24 -28.12 1.48
C VAL A 5 14.43 -27.44 2.58
N ALA A 6 13.89 -28.20 3.53
CA ALA A 6 13.10 -27.65 4.63
C ALA A 6 13.93 -26.70 5.52
N VAL A 7 15.15 -27.07 5.87
CA VAL A 7 16.08 -26.21 6.62
C VAL A 7 16.44 -24.94 5.85
N ARG A 8 16.64 -25.02 4.52
CA ARG A 8 16.83 -23.83 3.68
C ARG A 8 15.64 -22.88 3.73
N LEU A 9 14.42 -23.41 3.73
CA LEU A 9 13.20 -22.62 3.86
C LEU A 9 13.08 -21.98 5.26
N VAL A 10 13.38 -22.72 6.33
CA VAL A 10 13.39 -22.17 7.71
C VAL A 10 14.43 -21.06 7.83
N ALA A 11 15.65 -21.28 7.35
CA ALA A 11 16.72 -20.27 7.37
C ALA A 11 16.34 -19.02 6.57
N ALA A 12 15.61 -19.14 5.46
CA ALA A 12 15.13 -17.99 4.70
C ALA A 12 14.20 -17.06 5.52
N THR A 13 13.55 -17.58 6.58
CA THR A 13 12.73 -16.78 7.51
C THR A 13 13.55 -16.01 8.55
N LEU A 14 14.82 -16.36 8.73
CA LEU A 14 15.70 -15.71 9.70
C LEU A 14 16.12 -14.30 9.26
N PRO A 15 16.45 -13.42 10.23
CA PRO A 15 17.05 -12.13 9.95
C PRO A 15 18.35 -12.25 9.15
N ALA A 16 18.61 -11.30 8.26
CA ALA A 16 19.74 -11.35 7.32
C ALA A 16 21.11 -11.49 8.03
N GLY A 17 21.27 -10.88 9.22
CA GLY A 17 22.53 -10.92 9.97
C GLY A 17 22.95 -12.31 10.46
N VAL A 18 22.02 -13.24 10.64
CA VAL A 18 22.32 -14.60 11.12
C VAL A 18 21.91 -15.69 10.14
N ARG A 19 21.23 -15.33 9.05
CA ARG A 19 20.64 -16.27 8.09
C ARG A 19 21.66 -17.23 7.51
N GLU A 20 22.76 -16.72 6.95
CA GLU A 20 23.69 -17.58 6.22
C GLU A 20 24.45 -18.49 7.18
N ARG A 21 24.85 -17.96 8.34
CA ARG A 21 25.43 -18.74 9.43
C ARG A 21 24.53 -19.92 9.84
N TYR A 22 23.28 -19.66 10.24
CA TYR A 22 22.36 -20.75 10.63
C TYR A 22 22.02 -21.68 9.47
N ARG A 23 21.98 -21.17 8.24
CA ARG A 23 21.78 -22.00 7.06
C ARG A 23 22.93 -22.99 6.87
N GLU A 24 24.17 -22.53 7.02
CA GLU A 24 25.35 -23.38 6.92
C GLU A 24 25.39 -24.39 8.08
N GLU A 25 25.23 -23.92 9.32
CA GLU A 25 25.18 -24.76 10.53
C GLU A 25 24.13 -25.86 10.41
N TRP A 26 22.86 -25.52 10.13
CA TRP A 26 21.79 -26.52 10.06
C TRP A 26 21.92 -27.45 8.86
N ARG A 27 22.57 -27.05 7.77
CA ARG A 27 22.85 -27.95 6.65
C ARG A 27 23.94 -28.95 7.00
N ALA A 28 24.97 -28.51 7.73
CA ALA A 28 25.98 -29.40 8.28
C ALA A 28 25.35 -30.37 9.28
N ASP A 29 24.46 -29.91 10.16
CA ASP A 29 23.73 -30.76 11.11
C ASP A 29 22.87 -31.80 10.40
N VAL A 30 22.14 -31.42 9.34
CA VAL A 30 21.35 -32.37 8.54
C VAL A 30 22.24 -33.39 7.82
N ALA A 31 23.44 -33.00 7.38
CA ALA A 31 24.38 -33.90 6.73
C ALA A 31 24.99 -34.91 7.72
N GLY A 32 25.37 -34.45 8.93
CA GLY A 32 25.95 -35.28 9.99
C GLY A 32 24.92 -36.07 10.82
N ALA A 33 23.63 -35.80 10.68
CA ALA A 33 22.57 -36.40 11.49
C ALA A 33 22.59 -37.94 11.47
N ALA A 34 22.82 -38.53 10.31
CA ALA A 34 22.83 -39.99 10.15
C ALA A 34 23.99 -40.66 10.89
N GLU A 35 25.19 -40.05 10.84
CA GLU A 35 26.39 -40.53 11.53
C GLU A 35 26.24 -40.41 13.05
N ALA A 36 25.54 -39.36 13.52
CA ALA A 36 25.24 -39.14 14.92
C ALA A 36 24.06 -39.98 15.46
N GLY A 37 23.40 -40.80 14.62
CA GLY A 37 22.21 -41.55 15.01
C GLY A 37 20.99 -40.66 15.34
N VAL A 38 20.99 -39.40 14.90
CA VAL A 38 19.90 -38.45 15.12
C VAL A 38 18.99 -38.40 13.90
N PRO A 39 17.66 -38.50 14.05
CA PRO A 39 16.79 -38.41 12.91
C PRO A 39 16.71 -36.97 12.38
N ALA A 40 16.75 -36.79 11.06
CA ALA A 40 16.79 -35.48 10.40
C ALA A 40 15.59 -34.57 10.74
N HIS A 41 14.43 -35.14 11.10
CA HIS A 41 13.26 -34.36 11.52
C HIS A 41 13.47 -33.67 12.88
N SER A 42 14.31 -34.23 13.77
CA SER A 42 14.68 -33.58 15.03
C SER A 42 15.53 -32.34 14.79
N VAL A 43 16.46 -32.40 13.82
CA VAL A 43 17.26 -31.23 13.39
C VAL A 43 16.33 -30.13 12.84
N LEU A 44 15.37 -30.51 11.99
CA LEU A 44 14.37 -29.57 11.47
C LEU A 44 13.50 -28.96 12.58
N GLY A 45 13.07 -29.78 13.55
CA GLY A 45 12.32 -29.32 14.72
C GLY A 45 13.11 -28.33 15.57
N GLY A 46 14.40 -28.60 15.78
CA GLY A 46 15.34 -27.69 16.45
C GLY A 46 15.51 -26.38 15.69
N ALA A 47 15.74 -26.44 14.37
CA ALA A 47 15.84 -25.26 13.51
C ALA A 47 14.56 -24.39 13.55
N LEU A 48 13.39 -25.03 13.52
CA LEU A 48 12.11 -24.32 13.63
C LEU A 48 11.92 -23.67 15.01
N ALA A 49 12.25 -24.38 16.09
CA ALA A 49 12.18 -23.85 17.44
C ALA A 49 13.10 -22.62 17.62
N VAL A 50 14.32 -22.69 17.08
CA VAL A 50 15.24 -21.55 17.04
C VAL A 50 14.65 -20.41 16.21
N ALA A 51 14.15 -20.67 14.99
CA ALA A 51 13.59 -19.64 14.13
C ALA A 51 12.38 -18.89 14.73
N ILE A 52 11.62 -19.55 15.61
CA ILE A 52 10.52 -18.97 16.38
C ILE A 52 11.03 -18.16 17.58
N ARG A 53 12.05 -18.65 18.31
CA ARG A 53 12.57 -18.03 19.54
C ARG A 53 13.61 -16.94 19.32
N VAL A 54 14.26 -16.90 18.16
CA VAL A 54 15.28 -15.90 17.83
C VAL A 54 14.73 -14.50 18.08
N ASP A 55 15.43 -13.71 18.91
CA ASP A 55 15.06 -12.32 19.17
C ASP A 55 15.29 -11.47 17.92
N ARG A 56 14.24 -11.40 17.08
CA ARG A 56 14.23 -10.58 15.86
C ARG A 56 14.23 -9.08 16.15
N GLU A 57 14.16 -8.68 17.42
CA GLU A 57 14.27 -7.30 17.89
C GLU A 57 15.71 -6.95 18.31
N ASN A 58 16.61 -7.93 18.41
CA ASN A 58 18.01 -7.70 18.74
C ASN A 58 18.78 -7.16 17.51
N PRO A 59 19.38 -5.95 17.60
CA PRO A 59 20.23 -5.37 16.55
C PRO A 59 21.32 -6.32 16.03
N LEU A 60 21.96 -7.07 16.94
CA LEU A 60 23.05 -8.00 16.63
C LEU A 60 22.58 -9.14 15.74
N VAL A 61 21.41 -9.72 16.05
CA VAL A 61 20.78 -10.78 15.24
C VAL A 61 20.33 -10.22 13.89
N SER A 62 19.79 -9.00 13.88
CA SER A 62 19.22 -8.40 12.69
C SER A 62 20.26 -7.81 11.72
N GLY A 63 21.49 -7.54 12.20
CA GLY A 63 22.52 -6.80 11.47
C GLY A 63 22.16 -5.33 11.21
N MET A 64 21.20 -4.77 11.95
CA MET A 64 20.70 -3.40 11.75
C MET A 64 20.71 -2.62 13.06
N THR A 65 20.96 -1.31 12.98
CA THR A 65 20.79 -0.43 14.15
C THR A 65 19.34 -0.41 14.63
N THR A 66 19.12 -0.23 15.93
CA THR A 66 17.78 -0.22 16.55
C THR A 66 16.80 0.73 15.85
N ARG A 67 17.27 1.91 15.44
CA ARG A 67 16.46 2.90 14.70
C ARG A 67 16.04 2.39 13.33
N ARG A 68 16.97 1.79 12.56
CA ARG A 68 16.65 1.23 11.23
C ARG A 68 15.68 0.05 11.34
N LEU A 69 15.86 -0.80 12.35
CA LEU A 69 14.96 -1.92 12.63
C LEU A 69 13.55 -1.44 12.99
N ALA A 70 13.43 -0.48 13.91
CA ALA A 70 12.15 0.12 14.31
C ALA A 70 11.42 0.73 13.10
N PHE A 71 12.12 1.54 12.30
CA PHE A 71 11.54 2.19 11.12
C PHE A 71 11.10 1.18 10.05
N ARG A 72 11.90 0.13 9.84
CA ARG A 72 11.56 -0.97 8.92
C ARG A 72 10.27 -1.66 9.37
N ARG A 73 10.15 -2.00 10.65
CA ARG A 73 8.98 -2.66 11.22
C ARG A 73 7.74 -1.78 11.14
N LEU A 74 7.88 -0.50 11.46
CA LEU A 74 6.82 0.48 11.33
C LEU A 74 6.30 0.57 9.90
N ARG A 75 7.18 0.65 8.90
CA ARG A 75 6.75 0.71 7.49
C ARG A 75 6.02 -0.55 7.05
N VAL A 76 6.47 -1.73 7.49
CA VAL A 76 5.72 -2.97 7.25
C VAL A 76 4.35 -2.88 7.91
N ALA A 77 4.28 -2.46 9.18
CA ALA A 77 3.03 -2.33 9.92
C ALA A 77 2.04 -1.38 9.21
N LEU A 78 2.51 -0.20 8.80
CA LEU A 78 1.70 0.80 8.08
C LEU A 78 1.25 0.27 6.71
N ALA A 79 2.13 -0.41 5.97
CA ALA A 79 1.79 -1.00 4.68
C ALA A 79 0.68 -2.04 4.83
N THR A 80 0.86 -3.00 5.75
CA THR A 80 -0.11 -4.10 5.93
C THR A 80 -1.39 -3.62 6.60
N ALA A 81 -1.33 -2.60 7.47
CA ALA A 81 -2.51 -1.95 8.01
C ALA A 81 -3.30 -1.29 6.87
N GLY A 82 -2.66 -0.44 6.06
CA GLY A 82 -3.31 0.20 4.91
C GLY A 82 -3.91 -0.81 3.93
N VAL A 83 -3.20 -1.91 3.63
CA VAL A 83 -3.73 -2.99 2.79
C VAL A 83 -4.96 -3.65 3.42
N THR A 84 -4.92 -3.92 4.73
CA THR A 84 -6.08 -4.44 5.46
C THR A 84 -7.29 -3.53 5.29
N LEU A 85 -7.12 -2.22 5.47
CA LEU A 85 -8.21 -1.26 5.36
C LEU A 85 -8.78 -1.19 3.95
N LEU A 86 -7.92 -1.23 2.93
CA LEU A 86 -8.33 -1.24 1.53
C LEU A 86 -9.07 -2.52 1.14
N LEU A 87 -8.67 -3.68 1.69
CA LEU A 87 -9.39 -4.94 1.47
C LEU A 87 -10.75 -4.95 2.15
N LEU A 88 -10.85 -4.39 3.37
CA LEU A 88 -12.13 -4.22 4.06
C LEU A 88 -13.05 -3.24 3.30
N LEU A 89 -12.49 -2.15 2.78
CA LEU A 89 -13.21 -1.21 1.93
C LEU A 89 -13.70 -1.87 0.64
N LEU A 90 -12.86 -2.68 -0.01
CA LEU A 90 -13.26 -3.45 -1.20
C LEU A 90 -14.39 -4.41 -0.87
N ASN A 91 -14.31 -5.12 0.25
CA ASN A 91 -15.36 -6.04 0.69
C ASN A 91 -16.69 -5.31 0.98
N LEU A 92 -16.62 -4.11 1.57
CA LEU A 92 -17.78 -3.25 1.79
C LEU A 92 -18.46 -2.87 0.46
N TRP A 93 -17.68 -2.38 -0.51
CA TRP A 93 -18.21 -2.01 -1.83
C TRP A 93 -18.74 -3.21 -2.61
N TRP A 94 -18.04 -4.34 -2.54
CA TRP A 94 -18.49 -5.59 -3.16
C TRP A 94 -19.86 -6.01 -2.64
N SER A 95 -20.07 -5.92 -1.33
CA SER A 95 -21.36 -6.22 -0.69
C SER A 95 -22.45 -5.26 -1.17
N ALA A 96 -22.13 -3.95 -1.24
CA ALA A 96 -23.05 -2.93 -1.75
C ALA A 96 -23.48 -3.17 -3.21
N TRP A 97 -22.56 -3.56 -4.10
CA TRP A 97 -22.89 -3.80 -5.52
C TRP A 97 -23.65 -5.10 -5.76
N THR A 98 -23.43 -6.12 -4.92
CA THR A 98 -24.06 -7.43 -5.08
C THR A 98 -25.38 -7.57 -4.32
N GLY A 99 -25.81 -6.51 -3.61
CA GLY A 99 -27.03 -6.52 -2.81
C GLY A 99 -26.95 -7.41 -1.57
N PHE A 100 -25.75 -7.86 -1.19
CA PHE A 100 -25.52 -8.63 0.03
C PHE A 100 -25.39 -7.69 1.22
N ASP A 101 -26.28 -7.83 2.21
CA ASP A 101 -26.18 -7.06 3.45
C ASP A 101 -25.09 -7.63 4.35
N SER A 102 -23.91 -7.00 4.34
CA SER A 102 -22.76 -7.42 5.15
C SER A 102 -22.90 -7.11 6.64
N ARG A 103 -24.02 -6.52 7.07
CA ARG A 103 -24.26 -6.13 8.48
C ARG A 103 -24.82 -7.27 9.32
N ASP A 104 -25.35 -8.33 8.70
CA ASP A 104 -25.82 -9.51 9.42
C ASP A 104 -24.65 -10.49 9.62
N LEU A 105 -24.29 -10.79 10.87
CA LEU A 105 -23.22 -11.75 11.21
C LEU A 105 -23.55 -13.17 10.71
N ARG A 106 -24.84 -13.48 10.48
CA ARG A 106 -25.28 -14.71 9.81
C ARG A 106 -24.90 -14.74 8.32
N ALA A 107 -24.64 -13.60 7.69
CA ALA A 107 -24.29 -13.50 6.27
C ALA A 107 -22.85 -13.91 5.94
N LEU A 108 -21.99 -14.26 6.91
CA LEU A 108 -20.63 -14.75 6.61
C LEU A 108 -20.66 -16.09 5.85
N THR A 109 -21.62 -16.98 6.15
CA THR A 109 -21.81 -18.24 5.40
C THR A 109 -22.41 -18.00 4.03
N ASP A 110 -23.22 -16.95 3.87
CA ASP A 110 -23.92 -16.64 2.62
C ASP A 110 -23.11 -15.71 1.71
N SER A 111 -22.04 -15.11 2.23
CA SER A 111 -21.13 -14.28 1.45
C SER A 111 -20.49 -15.08 0.31
N SER A 112 -20.33 -14.42 -0.85
CA SER A 112 -19.61 -15.01 -1.98
C SER A 112 -18.23 -15.51 -1.56
N TRP A 113 -17.72 -16.56 -2.22
CA TRP A 113 -16.37 -17.08 -1.96
C TRP A 113 -15.29 -15.98 -2.06
N LEU A 114 -15.52 -14.98 -2.91
CA LEU A 114 -14.65 -13.82 -3.09
C LEU A 114 -14.66 -12.92 -1.84
N GLY A 115 -15.84 -12.61 -1.28
CA GLY A 115 -15.96 -11.84 -0.03
C GLY A 115 -15.25 -12.52 1.14
N ARG A 116 -15.45 -13.83 1.32
CA ARG A 116 -14.70 -14.61 2.34
C ARG A 116 -13.20 -14.59 2.10
N GLY A 117 -12.76 -14.71 0.84
CA GLY A 117 -11.37 -14.61 0.46
C GLY A 117 -10.76 -13.26 0.85
N LEU A 118 -11.44 -12.16 0.54
CA LEU A 118 -11.02 -10.81 0.92
C LEU A 118 -10.89 -10.64 2.44
N LEU A 119 -11.89 -11.10 3.21
CA LEU A 119 -11.86 -11.06 4.67
C LEU A 119 -10.73 -11.90 5.27
N ALA A 120 -10.49 -13.10 4.73
CA ALA A 120 -9.39 -13.95 5.18
C ALA A 120 -8.03 -13.30 4.94
N VAL A 121 -7.82 -12.73 3.74
CA VAL A 121 -6.59 -11.99 3.44
C VAL A 121 -6.45 -10.75 4.33
N ALA A 122 -7.53 -10.00 4.55
CA ALA A 122 -7.54 -8.84 5.44
C ALA A 122 -7.16 -9.23 6.89
N ALA A 123 -7.71 -10.34 7.41
CA ALA A 123 -7.37 -10.84 8.74
C ALA A 123 -5.87 -11.20 8.85
N VAL A 124 -5.32 -11.89 7.85
CA VAL A 124 -3.89 -12.21 7.80
C VAL A 124 -3.04 -10.94 7.77
N THR A 125 -3.38 -9.96 6.93
CA THR A 125 -2.62 -8.70 6.87
C THR A 125 -2.76 -7.88 8.14
N ALA A 126 -3.90 -7.95 8.84
CA ALA A 126 -4.12 -7.30 10.13
C ALA A 126 -3.20 -7.88 11.21
N VAL A 127 -3.07 -9.21 11.27
CA VAL A 127 -2.15 -9.88 12.19
C VAL A 127 -0.71 -9.49 11.90
N VAL A 128 -0.30 -9.45 10.62
CA VAL A 128 1.04 -8.99 10.24
C VAL A 128 1.28 -7.52 10.64
N ALA A 129 0.26 -6.67 10.48
CA ALA A 129 0.32 -5.26 10.89
C ALA A 129 0.52 -5.12 12.39
N LEU A 130 -0.27 -5.85 13.19
CA LEU A 130 -0.20 -5.86 14.64
C LEU A 130 1.17 -6.34 15.15
N VAL A 131 1.63 -7.50 14.67
CA VAL A 131 2.93 -8.07 15.05
C VAL A 131 4.07 -7.12 14.68
N SER A 132 4.02 -6.52 13.49
CA SER A 132 5.04 -5.56 13.03
C SER A 132 5.00 -4.26 13.84
N GLY A 133 3.81 -3.79 14.21
CA GLY A 133 3.62 -2.60 15.04
C GLY A 133 4.15 -2.79 16.46
N ILE A 134 3.85 -3.93 17.10
CA ILE A 134 4.39 -4.30 18.41
C ILE A 134 5.92 -4.36 18.36
N GLY A 135 6.49 -5.01 17.35
CA GLY A 135 7.95 -5.09 17.17
C GLY A 135 8.59 -3.71 16.95
N ALA A 136 7.94 -2.83 16.18
CA ALA A 136 8.40 -1.44 16.01
C ALA A 136 8.40 -0.69 17.33
N PHE A 137 7.31 -0.78 18.10
CA PHE A 137 7.17 -0.13 19.40
C PHE A 137 8.21 -0.61 20.40
N ARG A 138 8.44 -1.92 20.50
CA ARG A 138 9.47 -2.49 21.38
C ARG A 138 10.87 -2.03 20.98
N ALA A 139 11.20 -2.06 19.68
CA ALA A 139 12.49 -1.55 19.19
C ALA A 139 12.68 -0.05 19.52
N MET A 140 11.63 0.76 19.36
CA MET A 140 11.67 2.18 19.78
C MET A 140 11.89 2.33 21.28
N ARG A 141 11.17 1.57 22.13
CA ARG A 141 11.36 1.62 23.59
C ARG A 141 12.78 1.25 24.02
N ARG A 142 13.38 0.22 23.43
CA ARG A 142 14.79 -0.15 23.69
C ARG A 142 15.77 0.96 23.30
N GLY A 143 15.49 1.68 22.20
CA GLY A 143 16.31 2.83 21.77
C GLY A 143 16.13 4.09 22.61
N ARG A 144 14.94 4.29 23.22
CA ARG A 144 14.57 5.48 24.01
C ARG A 144 15.34 5.65 25.32
N VAL A 145 15.92 4.57 25.88
CA VAL A 145 16.70 4.64 27.13
C VAL A 145 17.93 5.57 27.02
N ARG A 146 18.32 6.00 25.82
CA ARG A 146 19.52 6.83 25.61
C ARG A 146 19.31 8.23 25.02
N ARG A 147 18.12 8.64 24.57
CA ARG A 147 17.94 9.97 23.94
C ARG A 147 16.49 10.46 24.00
N GLY A 148 16.32 11.76 24.29
CA GLY A 148 15.02 12.43 24.40
C GLY A 148 14.15 12.33 23.15
N TRP A 149 12.83 12.30 23.35
CA TRP A 149 11.80 12.22 22.32
C TRP A 149 11.92 13.33 21.27
N ARG A 150 11.80 12.97 19.98
CA ARG A 150 11.58 13.93 18.89
C ARG A 150 10.11 13.88 18.46
N ALA A 151 9.57 15.03 18.05
CA ALA A 151 8.17 15.17 17.59
C ALA A 151 7.77 14.20 16.45
N SER A 152 8.74 13.77 15.63
CA SER A 152 8.53 12.75 14.59
C SER A 152 8.10 11.39 15.14
N ASP A 153 8.60 11.02 16.32
CA ASP A 153 8.32 9.71 16.94
C ASP A 153 6.90 9.69 17.53
N THR A 154 6.41 10.83 17.99
CA THR A 154 5.04 11.03 18.51
C THR A 154 4.02 11.03 17.36
N ALA A 155 4.32 11.71 16.25
CA ALA A 155 3.47 11.72 15.07
C ALA A 155 3.24 10.31 14.52
N VAL A 156 4.29 9.49 14.49
CA VAL A 156 4.25 8.08 14.11
C VAL A 156 3.44 7.22 15.11
N ALA A 157 3.65 7.44 16.41
CA ALA A 157 2.95 6.69 17.45
C ALA A 157 1.46 7.01 17.52
N LEU A 158 1.05 8.23 17.15
CA LEU A 158 -0.34 8.68 17.08
C LEU A 158 -1.03 8.29 15.77
N THR A 159 -0.32 8.28 14.64
CA THR A 159 -0.92 7.98 13.32
C THR A 159 -1.44 6.55 13.21
N LEU A 160 -0.81 5.56 13.84
CA LEU A 160 -1.29 4.17 13.81
C LEU A 160 -2.64 3.97 14.55
N PRO A 161 -2.80 4.41 15.82
CA PRO A 161 -4.09 4.34 16.50
C PRO A 161 -5.13 5.30 15.92
N LEU A 162 -4.76 6.46 15.38
CA LEU A 162 -5.70 7.32 14.65
C LEU A 162 -6.18 6.68 13.35
N ALA A 163 -5.30 6.00 12.60
CA ALA A 163 -5.70 5.26 11.41
C ALA A 163 -6.65 4.10 11.76
N LEU A 164 -6.41 3.40 12.87
CA LEU A 164 -7.33 2.38 13.40
C LEU A 164 -8.65 2.98 13.91
N ALA A 165 -8.63 4.11 14.62
CA ALA A 165 -9.83 4.77 15.11
C ALA A 165 -10.68 5.34 13.95
N ALA A 166 -10.03 5.91 12.93
CA ALA A 166 -10.69 6.39 11.71
C ALA A 166 -11.41 5.27 10.95
N THR A 167 -11.01 4.01 11.12
CA THR A 167 -11.67 2.86 10.47
C THR A 167 -12.94 2.41 11.17
N VAL A 168 -13.13 2.84 12.43
CA VAL A 168 -14.36 2.63 13.19
C VAL A 168 -15.33 3.81 13.00
N LEU A 169 -14.82 4.99 12.63
CA LEU A 169 -15.57 6.26 12.62
C LEU A 169 -15.91 6.79 11.21
N VAL A 170 -16.68 6.01 10.44
CA VAL A 170 -17.59 6.50 9.37
C VAL A 170 -17.02 6.59 7.93
N PRO A 171 -17.77 6.10 6.92
CA PRO A 171 -17.46 6.22 5.48
C PRO A 171 -17.37 7.67 4.92
N PHE A 172 -17.84 8.69 5.65
CA PHE A 172 -17.94 10.08 5.20
C PHE A 172 -16.70 10.95 5.49
N VAL A 173 -15.82 10.56 6.42
CA VAL A 173 -14.57 11.28 6.73
C VAL A 173 -13.39 10.78 5.88
N SER A 174 -13.63 9.74 5.08
CA SER A 174 -12.59 8.99 4.36
C SER A 174 -11.89 9.78 3.25
N VAL A 175 -12.50 10.79 2.63
CA VAL A 175 -11.92 11.46 1.44
C VAL A 175 -10.79 12.44 1.78
N PRO A 176 -10.94 13.39 2.70
CA PRO A 176 -9.81 14.21 3.15
C PRO A 176 -8.74 13.37 3.83
N LEU A 177 -9.13 12.28 4.51
CA LEU A 177 -8.21 11.34 5.14
C LEU A 177 -7.46 10.49 4.10
N LEU A 178 -8.06 10.06 3.00
CA LEU A 178 -7.39 9.31 1.92
C LEU A 178 -6.48 10.22 1.10
N LEU A 179 -6.87 11.48 0.86
CA LEU A 179 -6.02 12.49 0.23
C LEU A 179 -4.85 12.90 1.15
N ALA A 180 -5.10 13.16 2.44
CA ALA A 180 -4.08 13.44 3.44
C ALA A 180 -3.21 12.21 3.74
N PHE A 181 -3.76 11.00 3.65
CA PHE A 181 -3.01 9.75 3.76
C PHE A 181 -2.19 9.51 2.50
N GLY A 182 -2.71 9.78 1.30
CA GLY A 182 -1.97 9.70 0.04
C GLY A 182 -0.83 10.72 -0.04
N LEU A 183 -1.09 11.97 0.31
CA LEU A 183 -0.06 13.00 0.48
C LEU A 183 0.91 12.66 1.61
N GLY A 184 0.41 12.16 2.73
CA GLY A 184 1.21 11.70 3.87
C GLY A 184 2.09 10.51 3.50
N LEU A 185 1.61 9.59 2.66
CA LEU A 185 2.39 8.47 2.12
C LEU A 185 3.42 8.97 1.12
N LEU A 186 3.05 9.89 0.24
CA LEU A 186 3.95 10.52 -0.71
C LEU A 186 5.09 11.23 0.02
N VAL A 187 4.77 11.99 1.07
CA VAL A 187 5.72 12.64 1.97
C VAL A 187 6.54 11.60 2.73
N LEU A 188 5.95 10.55 3.29
CA LEU A 188 6.65 9.49 4.03
C LEU A 188 7.59 8.64 3.13
N VAL A 189 7.21 8.42 1.88
CA VAL A 189 8.02 7.73 0.85
C VAL A 189 9.19 8.61 0.38
N ASN A 190 9.05 9.94 0.45
CA ASN A 190 10.05 10.88 -0.09
C ASN A 190 10.93 11.55 0.95
N VAL A 191 10.46 11.78 2.18
CA VAL A 191 11.09 12.72 3.12
C VAL A 191 12.18 12.08 3.99
N GLU A 192 12.07 10.80 4.38
CA GLU A 192 13.14 10.14 5.16
C GLU A 192 13.20 8.65 4.86
N ASP A 193 13.69 8.27 3.68
CA ASP A 193 14.13 6.88 3.49
C ASP A 193 15.64 6.80 3.82
N PRO A 194 16.04 6.26 5.00
CA PRO A 194 17.46 6.07 5.35
C PRO A 194 18.14 4.98 4.50
N ARG A 195 17.48 4.49 3.44
CA ARG A 195 18.03 3.57 2.46
C ARG A 195 19.13 4.27 1.64
N PRO A 196 20.17 3.53 1.23
CA PRO A 196 20.96 3.95 0.08
C PRO A 196 19.99 4.09 -1.10
N GLN A 197 19.88 5.31 -1.63
CA GLN A 197 18.99 5.57 -2.76
C GLN A 197 19.48 4.75 -3.95
N GLY A 198 18.56 4.08 -4.65
CA GLY A 198 18.90 3.41 -5.90
C GLY A 198 19.53 4.41 -6.86
N ARG A 199 20.42 3.93 -7.74
CA ARG A 199 21.03 4.81 -8.75
C ARG A 199 19.91 5.49 -9.56
N PRO A 200 19.96 6.82 -9.75
CA PRO A 200 19.06 7.51 -10.65
C PRO A 200 19.05 6.86 -12.02
N LEU A 201 17.89 6.82 -12.67
CA LEU A 201 17.81 6.34 -14.04
C LEU A 201 18.58 7.27 -14.99
N ALA A 202 18.99 6.71 -16.13
CA ALA A 202 19.39 7.52 -17.27
C ALA A 202 18.24 8.45 -17.67
N ARG A 203 18.55 9.67 -18.12
CA ARG A 203 17.56 10.72 -18.40
C ARG A 203 16.44 10.23 -19.32
N GLY A 204 16.78 9.56 -20.44
CA GLY A 204 15.79 9.01 -21.36
C GLY A 204 14.85 7.99 -20.72
N ALA A 205 15.40 7.05 -19.94
CA ALA A 205 14.60 6.06 -19.21
C ALA A 205 13.70 6.68 -18.14
N ALA A 206 14.20 7.72 -17.44
CA ALA A 206 13.41 8.47 -16.47
C ALA A 206 12.24 9.19 -17.13
N VAL A 207 12.48 9.88 -18.25
CA VAL A 207 11.45 10.59 -19.02
C VAL A 207 10.42 9.62 -19.57
N LEU A 208 10.85 8.49 -20.14
CA LEU A 208 9.93 7.46 -20.65
C LEU A 208 9.02 6.92 -19.53
N LEU A 209 9.60 6.49 -18.41
CA LEU A 209 8.83 5.95 -17.29
C LEU A 209 7.90 7.01 -16.67
N ALA A 210 8.36 8.25 -16.55
CA ALA A 210 7.56 9.37 -16.06
C ALA A 210 6.41 9.72 -17.03
N SER A 211 6.64 9.63 -18.34
CA SER A 211 5.61 9.85 -19.37
C SER A 211 4.57 8.73 -19.36
N LEU A 212 4.98 7.48 -19.20
CA LEU A 212 4.06 6.34 -19.05
C LEU A 212 3.21 6.48 -17.77
N ALA A 213 3.85 6.88 -16.66
CA ALA A 213 3.15 7.15 -15.40
C ALA A 213 2.13 8.30 -15.56
N GLY A 214 2.54 9.43 -16.14
CA GLY A 214 1.66 10.56 -16.43
C GLY A 214 0.51 10.18 -17.38
N GLY A 215 0.81 9.44 -18.44
CA GLY A 215 -0.19 8.94 -19.39
C GLY A 215 -1.23 8.04 -18.72
N ALA A 216 -0.81 7.11 -17.84
CA ALA A 216 -1.73 6.27 -17.10
C ALA A 216 -2.66 7.09 -16.18
N ILE A 217 -2.15 8.13 -15.52
CA ILE A 217 -2.95 9.06 -14.71
C ILE A 217 -3.98 9.78 -15.59
N LEU A 218 -3.57 10.31 -16.75
CA LEU A 218 -4.45 11.04 -17.67
C LEU A 218 -5.53 10.14 -18.28
N VAL A 219 -5.18 8.92 -18.69
CA VAL A 219 -6.16 7.95 -19.22
C VAL A 219 -7.18 7.57 -18.14
N THR A 220 -6.72 7.33 -16.91
CA THR A 220 -7.61 7.06 -15.78
C THR A 220 -8.52 8.26 -15.52
N LEU A 221 -7.98 9.48 -15.54
CA LEU A 221 -8.74 10.72 -15.32
C LEU A 221 -9.83 10.89 -16.37
N ALA A 222 -9.47 10.79 -17.65
CA ALA A 222 -10.42 10.88 -18.75
C ALA A 222 -11.51 9.80 -18.64
N GLY A 223 -11.13 8.55 -18.34
CA GLY A 223 -12.08 7.46 -18.12
C GLY A 223 -13.04 7.71 -16.96
N THR A 224 -12.55 8.24 -15.83
CA THR A 224 -13.40 8.56 -14.68
C THR A 224 -14.36 9.72 -14.96
N LEU A 225 -13.93 10.74 -15.73
CA LEU A 225 -14.81 11.84 -16.14
C LEU A 225 -15.88 11.36 -17.13
N LEU A 226 -15.52 10.51 -18.10
CA LEU A 226 -16.48 9.88 -19.00
C LEU A 226 -17.48 9.01 -18.23
N HIS A 227 -17.03 8.27 -17.22
CA HIS A 227 -17.93 7.52 -16.36
C HIS A 227 -18.93 8.44 -15.66
N VAL A 228 -18.45 9.51 -15.00
CA VAL A 228 -19.30 10.42 -14.22
C VAL A 228 -20.31 11.17 -15.10
N TYR A 229 -19.88 11.70 -16.24
CA TYR A 229 -20.69 12.63 -17.04
C TYR A 229 -21.35 12.02 -18.27
N VAL A 230 -21.00 10.78 -18.65
CA VAL A 230 -21.54 10.15 -19.87
C VAL A 230 -22.10 8.77 -19.58
N TRP A 231 -21.26 7.83 -19.14
CA TRP A 231 -21.68 6.43 -19.04
C TRP A 231 -22.66 6.20 -17.88
N ASN A 232 -22.43 6.83 -16.73
CA ASN A 232 -23.31 6.66 -15.57
C ASN A 232 -24.69 7.30 -15.79
N PRO A 233 -24.82 8.54 -16.30
CA PRO A 233 -26.12 9.13 -16.61
C PRO A 233 -26.92 8.33 -17.64
N LEU A 234 -26.29 7.88 -18.73
CA LEU A 234 -26.95 7.05 -19.75
C LEU A 234 -27.41 5.69 -19.21
N ALA A 235 -26.61 5.07 -18.34
CA ALA A 235 -27.00 3.83 -17.68
C ALA A 235 -28.14 4.03 -16.67
N ARG A 236 -28.19 5.21 -16.03
CA ARG A 236 -29.20 5.58 -15.04
C ARG A 236 -30.56 5.85 -15.66
N MET A 237 -30.59 6.47 -16.85
CA MET A 237 -31.80 6.87 -17.56
C MET A 237 -31.92 6.15 -18.90
N PRO A 238 -32.18 4.83 -18.91
CA PRO A 238 -32.29 4.07 -20.15
C PRO A 238 -33.44 4.63 -20.99
N GLY A 239 -33.16 4.92 -22.26
CA GLY A 239 -34.13 5.47 -23.22
C GLY A 239 -34.10 6.99 -23.36
N MET A 240 -33.34 7.72 -22.52
CA MET A 240 -33.06 9.14 -22.73
C MET A 240 -31.70 9.34 -23.39
N THR A 241 -31.61 10.34 -24.25
CA THR A 241 -30.35 10.85 -24.78
C THR A 241 -29.64 11.71 -23.74
N LEU A 242 -28.33 11.94 -23.91
CA LEU A 242 -27.55 12.74 -22.97
C LEU A 242 -28.05 14.18 -22.88
N ASP A 243 -28.47 14.76 -24.02
CA ASP A 243 -29.01 16.13 -24.09
C ASP A 243 -30.33 16.25 -23.33
N GLU A 244 -31.22 15.26 -23.44
CA GLU A 244 -32.48 15.21 -22.67
C GLU A 244 -32.21 15.13 -21.16
N ILE A 245 -31.22 14.34 -20.75
CA ILE A 245 -30.83 14.23 -19.33
C ILE A 245 -30.33 15.58 -18.81
N TYR A 246 -29.43 16.24 -19.52
CA TYR A 246 -28.90 17.55 -19.09
C TYR A 246 -29.95 18.66 -19.17
N ALA A 247 -30.87 18.61 -20.13
CA ALA A 247 -32.01 19.52 -20.18
C ALA A 247 -32.93 19.32 -18.96
N GLY A 248 -33.18 18.07 -18.56
CA GLY A 248 -33.92 17.74 -17.35
C GLY A 248 -33.24 18.27 -16.08
N LEU A 249 -31.93 18.06 -15.93
CA LEU A 249 -31.14 18.61 -14.82
C LEU A 249 -31.20 20.15 -14.79
N ALA A 250 -31.08 20.80 -15.94
CA ALA A 250 -31.18 22.25 -16.06
C ALA A 250 -32.56 22.77 -15.66
N ALA A 251 -33.64 22.11 -16.11
CA ALA A 251 -35.01 22.46 -15.75
C ALA A 251 -35.29 22.30 -14.26
N ALA A 252 -34.66 21.32 -13.60
CA ALA A 252 -34.75 21.10 -12.16
C ALA A 252 -33.83 22.04 -11.34
N GLY A 253 -32.91 22.77 -11.97
CA GLY A 253 -31.90 23.56 -11.25
C GLY A 253 -30.77 22.72 -10.63
N GLU A 254 -30.61 21.48 -11.06
CA GLU A 254 -29.71 20.46 -10.49
C GLU A 254 -28.48 20.19 -11.36
N LEU A 255 -28.06 21.18 -12.18
CA LEU A 255 -26.84 21.03 -12.97
C LEU A 255 -25.61 20.92 -12.05
N PRO A 256 -24.74 19.93 -12.28
CA PRO A 256 -23.54 19.77 -11.46
C PRO A 256 -22.60 20.96 -11.64
N SER A 257 -22.00 21.42 -10.54
CA SER A 257 -20.96 22.46 -10.60
C SER A 257 -19.75 21.99 -11.41
N SER A 258 -19.33 22.81 -12.38
CA SER A 258 -18.12 22.56 -13.19
C SER A 258 -16.82 22.83 -12.41
N VAL A 259 -16.88 23.53 -11.27
CA VAL A 259 -15.70 23.92 -10.50
C VAL A 259 -14.93 22.70 -9.98
N VAL A 260 -15.65 21.70 -9.46
CA VAL A 260 -15.05 20.47 -8.90
C VAL A 260 -14.32 19.64 -9.96
N PRO A 261 -14.94 19.22 -11.08
CA PRO A 261 -14.25 18.43 -12.10
C PRO A 261 -13.11 19.20 -12.78
N ILE A 262 -13.25 20.52 -13.00
CA ILE A 262 -12.17 21.34 -13.56
C ILE A 262 -10.99 21.38 -12.59
N SER A 263 -11.24 21.66 -11.30
CA SER A 263 -10.18 21.69 -10.29
C SER A 263 -9.48 20.34 -10.16
N TRP A 264 -10.25 19.25 -10.19
CA TRP A 264 -9.71 17.89 -10.17
C TRP A 264 -8.86 17.59 -11.41
N ALA A 265 -9.35 17.94 -12.61
CA ALA A 265 -8.65 17.73 -13.86
C ALA A 265 -7.35 18.55 -13.93
N VAL A 266 -7.37 19.80 -13.49
CA VAL A 266 -6.17 20.66 -13.42
C VAL A 266 -5.16 20.09 -12.44
N LEU A 267 -5.58 19.66 -11.25
CA LEU A 267 -4.69 19.07 -10.25
C LEU A 267 -4.03 17.79 -10.76
N CYS A 268 -4.83 16.82 -11.22
CA CYS A 268 -4.33 15.53 -11.68
C CYS A 268 -3.54 15.65 -12.99
N GLY A 269 -4.01 16.48 -13.92
CA GLY A 269 -3.31 16.79 -15.17
C GLY A 269 -1.98 17.50 -14.92
N GLY A 270 -1.95 18.46 -13.99
CA GLY A 270 -0.73 19.15 -13.58
C GLY A 270 0.32 18.17 -13.01
N VAL A 271 -0.08 17.25 -12.14
CA VAL A 271 0.82 16.20 -11.62
C VAL A 271 1.32 15.30 -12.75
N ALA A 272 0.44 14.85 -13.64
CA ALA A 272 0.80 13.98 -14.76
C ALA A 272 1.81 14.61 -15.71
N LEU A 273 1.67 15.92 -16.01
CA LEU A 273 2.59 16.67 -16.85
C LEU A 273 3.89 17.05 -16.13
N ALA A 274 3.83 17.33 -14.83
CA ALA A 274 5.00 17.67 -14.04
C ALA A 274 6.01 16.51 -13.94
N LEU A 275 5.54 15.25 -14.00
CA LEU A 275 6.41 14.07 -13.93
C LEU A 275 7.47 14.03 -15.05
N PRO A 276 7.11 14.00 -16.35
CA PRO A 276 8.10 13.97 -17.43
C PRO A 276 8.94 15.25 -17.49
N VAL A 277 8.36 16.42 -17.18
CA VAL A 277 9.12 17.69 -17.09
C VAL A 277 10.20 17.58 -16.02
N CYS A 278 9.87 17.17 -14.80
CA CYS A 278 10.83 16.97 -13.71
C CYS A 278 11.89 15.92 -14.07
N ALA A 279 11.49 14.82 -14.73
CA ALA A 279 12.42 13.79 -15.18
C ALA A 279 13.37 14.27 -16.28
N ALA A 280 12.94 15.22 -17.10
CA ALA A 280 13.74 15.82 -18.15
C ALA A 280 14.72 16.89 -17.62
N LEU A 281 14.50 17.48 -16.45
CA LEU A 281 15.39 18.51 -15.92
C LEU A 281 16.78 17.94 -15.53
N PRO A 282 17.90 18.58 -15.93
CA PRO A 282 19.25 18.12 -15.58
C PRO A 282 19.64 18.38 -14.11
N HIS A 283 18.72 18.88 -13.28
CA HIS A 283 19.03 19.38 -11.94
C HIS A 283 19.39 18.23 -10.97
N PRO A 284 20.59 18.24 -10.33
CA PRO A 284 21.09 17.11 -9.53
C PRO A 284 20.19 16.77 -8.32
N ARG A 285 19.58 17.79 -7.70
CA ARG A 285 18.63 17.58 -6.58
C ARG A 285 17.31 16.95 -7.02
N ILE A 286 16.92 17.08 -8.29
CA ILE A 286 15.70 16.44 -8.82
C ILE A 286 16.03 15.02 -9.27
N ARG A 287 17.17 14.84 -9.94
CA ARG A 287 17.63 13.54 -10.44
C ARG A 287 17.78 12.48 -9.36
N ARG A 288 18.20 12.83 -8.14
CA ARG A 288 18.22 11.90 -6.98
C ARG A 288 16.84 11.30 -6.64
N PHE A 289 15.75 11.95 -7.03
CA PHE A 289 14.39 11.43 -6.86
C PHE A 289 13.92 10.56 -8.04
N MET A 290 14.58 10.65 -9.21
CA MET A 290 14.23 9.94 -10.44
C MET A 290 14.75 8.49 -10.48
N THR A 291 14.38 7.72 -9.47
CA THR A 291 14.60 6.27 -9.43
C THR A 291 13.39 5.55 -10.02
N ALA A 292 13.59 4.38 -10.63
CA ALA A 292 12.49 3.59 -11.21
C ALA A 292 11.35 3.35 -10.22
N ARG A 293 11.70 2.98 -8.98
CA ARG A 293 10.74 2.72 -7.91
C ARG A 293 9.91 3.94 -7.52
N ARG A 294 10.53 5.13 -7.45
CA ARG A 294 9.82 6.37 -7.10
C ARG A 294 8.89 6.79 -8.22
N LEU A 295 9.37 6.80 -9.46
CA LEU A 295 8.54 7.14 -10.62
C LEU A 295 7.35 6.18 -10.78
N ALA A 296 7.60 4.88 -10.72
CA ALA A 296 6.54 3.88 -10.75
C ALA A 296 5.59 4.04 -9.55
N GLY A 297 6.12 4.26 -8.35
CA GLY A 297 5.31 4.48 -7.15
C GLY A 297 4.39 5.70 -7.24
N VAL A 298 4.88 6.81 -7.80
CA VAL A 298 4.06 8.01 -8.03
C VAL A 298 3.01 7.78 -9.10
N GLY A 299 3.35 7.11 -10.21
CA GLY A 299 2.36 6.72 -11.24
C GLY A 299 1.25 5.84 -10.67
N ILE A 300 1.62 4.79 -9.94
CA ILE A 300 0.68 3.86 -9.31
C ILE A 300 -0.21 4.60 -8.30
N ALA A 301 0.38 5.45 -7.45
CA ALA A 301 -0.38 6.25 -6.49
C ALA A 301 -1.31 7.26 -7.18
N GLY A 302 -0.86 7.88 -8.28
CA GLY A 302 -1.67 8.80 -9.06
C GLY A 302 -2.92 8.14 -9.65
N VAL A 303 -2.76 6.94 -10.24
CA VAL A 303 -3.90 6.14 -10.73
C VAL A 303 -4.85 5.78 -9.58
N ALA A 304 -4.31 5.37 -8.43
CA ALA A 304 -5.12 5.06 -7.25
C ALA A 304 -5.97 6.24 -6.79
N VAL A 305 -5.37 7.43 -6.71
CA VAL A 305 -6.03 8.67 -6.29
C VAL A 305 -7.09 9.10 -7.30
N VAL A 306 -6.79 9.04 -8.60
CA VAL A 306 -7.74 9.43 -9.64
C VAL A 306 -8.94 8.49 -9.68
N ALA A 307 -8.70 7.18 -9.75
CA ALA A 307 -9.76 6.18 -9.80
C ALA A 307 -10.59 6.14 -8.51
N GLY A 308 -9.94 6.18 -7.35
CA GLY A 308 -10.62 6.24 -6.06
C GLY A 308 -11.33 7.55 -5.79
N GLY A 309 -10.81 8.67 -6.31
CA GLY A 309 -11.41 10.01 -6.20
C GLY A 309 -12.59 10.24 -7.14
N ALA A 310 -12.83 9.35 -8.11
CA ALA A 310 -13.93 9.48 -9.08
C ALA A 310 -15.30 9.61 -8.40
N TRP A 311 -15.53 8.87 -7.30
CA TRP A 311 -16.78 8.93 -6.55
C TRP A 311 -17.04 10.34 -5.98
N PHE A 312 -15.97 11.04 -5.55
CA PHE A 312 -16.07 12.39 -4.99
C PHE A 312 -16.42 13.41 -6.07
N VAL A 313 -15.78 13.30 -7.24
CA VAL A 313 -16.09 14.14 -8.41
C VAL A 313 -17.51 13.86 -8.91
N GLY A 314 -17.93 12.60 -8.88
CA GLY A 314 -19.25 12.17 -9.33
C GLY A 314 -20.38 12.46 -8.34
N PHE A 315 -20.09 12.78 -7.09
CA PHE A 315 -21.10 12.94 -6.04
C PHE A 315 -22.17 13.98 -6.40
N GLY A 316 -21.76 15.16 -6.89
CA GLY A 316 -22.69 16.22 -7.27
C GLY A 316 -23.59 15.83 -8.45
N MET A 317 -23.03 15.14 -9.46
CA MET A 317 -23.81 14.63 -10.59
C MET A 317 -24.79 13.54 -10.13
N GLY A 318 -24.36 12.65 -9.24
CA GLY A 318 -25.21 11.60 -8.67
C GLY A 318 -26.41 12.17 -7.90
N MET A 319 -26.18 13.15 -7.02
CA MET A 319 -27.25 13.81 -6.28
C MET A 319 -28.21 14.56 -7.21
N GLY A 320 -27.69 15.36 -8.15
CA GLY A 320 -28.56 16.08 -9.09
C GLY A 320 -29.44 15.16 -9.93
N MET A 321 -28.91 13.99 -10.35
CA MET A 321 -29.70 12.96 -11.04
C MET A 321 -30.75 12.30 -10.13
N ALA A 322 -30.44 12.10 -8.85
CA ALA A 322 -31.40 11.57 -7.88
C ALA A 322 -32.58 12.52 -7.69
N ASP A 323 -32.28 13.81 -7.53
CA ASP A 323 -33.26 14.84 -7.24
C ASP A 323 -34.11 15.20 -8.49
N ALA A 324 -33.49 15.34 -9.66
CA ALA A 324 -34.20 15.69 -10.89
C ALA A 324 -35.09 14.57 -11.45
N PHE A 325 -34.72 13.30 -11.26
CA PHE A 325 -35.40 12.16 -11.86
C PHE A 325 -36.00 11.17 -10.85
N ALA A 326 -36.00 11.52 -9.56
CA ALA A 326 -36.43 10.64 -8.45
C ALA A 326 -35.74 9.27 -8.47
N THR A 327 -34.44 9.24 -8.76
CA THR A 327 -33.62 8.03 -8.79
C THR A 327 -32.67 7.95 -7.58
N THR A 328 -31.73 7.00 -7.56
CA THR A 328 -30.67 6.98 -6.54
C THR A 328 -29.40 7.62 -7.09
N GLY A 329 -28.65 8.34 -6.24
CA GLY A 329 -27.40 9.01 -6.64
C GLY A 329 -26.17 8.11 -6.77
N GLY A 330 -26.36 6.78 -6.70
CA GLY A 330 -25.26 5.81 -6.81
C GLY A 330 -24.78 5.58 -8.24
N ASP A 331 -23.87 4.63 -8.41
CA ASP A 331 -23.48 4.15 -9.74
C ASP A 331 -24.52 3.19 -10.32
N ALA A 332 -24.89 3.41 -11.57
CA ALA A 332 -25.67 2.48 -12.41
C ALA A 332 -24.78 1.79 -13.46
N ALA A 333 -23.75 2.48 -13.96
CA ALA A 333 -22.83 1.90 -14.94
C ALA A 333 -21.81 0.94 -14.30
N ALA A 334 -21.53 -0.18 -14.97
CA ALA A 334 -20.54 -1.17 -14.53
C ALA A 334 -19.11 -0.60 -14.44
N SER A 335 -18.82 0.52 -15.11
CA SER A 335 -17.53 1.20 -15.04
C SER A 335 -17.22 1.77 -13.65
N GLY A 336 -18.23 2.11 -12.83
CA GLY A 336 -18.04 2.59 -11.46
C GLY A 336 -17.32 1.56 -10.59
N PRO A 337 -17.89 0.34 -10.43
CA PRO A 337 -17.23 -0.78 -9.77
C PRO A 337 -15.83 -1.07 -10.30
N VAL A 338 -15.63 -1.02 -11.62
CA VAL A 338 -14.33 -1.23 -12.26
C VAL A 338 -13.31 -0.18 -11.79
N PHE A 339 -13.65 1.11 -11.81
CA PHE A 339 -12.75 2.16 -11.33
C PHE A 339 -12.47 2.06 -9.83
N THR A 340 -13.45 1.69 -9.01
CA THR A 340 -13.22 1.46 -7.57
C THR A 340 -12.24 0.31 -7.34
N VAL A 341 -12.38 -0.81 -8.05
CA VAL A 341 -11.44 -1.95 -7.97
C VAL A 341 -10.04 -1.53 -8.42
N ILE A 342 -9.93 -0.81 -9.55
CA ILE A 342 -8.65 -0.27 -10.03
C ILE A 342 -8.02 0.63 -8.96
N GLY A 343 -8.79 1.57 -8.41
CA GLY A 343 -8.32 2.49 -7.38
C GLY A 343 -7.78 1.77 -6.15
N ILE A 344 -8.49 0.77 -5.65
CA ILE A 344 -8.09 -0.02 -4.48
C ILE A 344 -6.84 -0.86 -4.78
N VAL A 345 -6.81 -1.59 -5.91
CA VAL A 345 -5.65 -2.42 -6.28
C VAL A 345 -4.40 -1.57 -6.46
N PHE A 346 -4.51 -0.42 -7.11
CA PHE A 346 -3.39 0.51 -7.26
C PHE A 346 -2.99 1.16 -5.93
N ALA A 347 -3.93 1.44 -5.02
CA ALA A 347 -3.61 1.93 -3.68
C ALA A 347 -2.84 0.87 -2.86
N ILE A 348 -3.25 -0.40 -2.94
CA ILE A 348 -2.51 -1.53 -2.34
C ILE A 348 -1.11 -1.60 -2.95
N ALA A 349 -0.98 -1.55 -4.27
CA ALA A 349 0.31 -1.58 -4.95
C ALA A 349 1.19 -0.38 -4.53
N ALA A 350 0.64 0.83 -4.41
CA ALA A 350 1.33 2.02 -3.96
C ALA A 350 1.85 1.87 -2.52
N LEU A 351 1.05 1.31 -1.61
CA LEU A 351 1.47 1.01 -0.23
C LEU A 351 2.62 0.02 -0.21
N LEU A 352 2.50 -1.08 -0.95
CA LEU A 352 3.53 -2.11 -1.00
C LEU A 352 4.82 -1.59 -1.62
N VAL A 353 4.74 -0.89 -2.75
CA VAL A 353 5.90 -0.29 -3.45
C VAL A 353 6.49 0.87 -2.65
N GLY A 354 5.70 1.68 -1.97
CA GLY A 354 6.17 2.84 -1.22
C GLY A 354 6.79 2.46 0.12
N LEU A 355 6.14 1.57 0.87
CA LEU A 355 6.48 1.31 2.26
C LEU A 355 7.31 0.05 2.47
N LEU A 356 7.08 -1.04 1.72
CA LEU A 356 7.79 -2.27 2.03
C LEU A 356 9.31 -2.16 1.85
N PRO A 357 10.12 -2.80 2.70
CA PRO A 357 11.57 -2.78 2.58
C PRO A 357 12.03 -3.36 1.23
N ALA A 358 12.99 -2.71 0.55
CA ALA A 358 13.74 -3.41 -0.50
C ALA A 358 14.51 -4.57 0.13
N ARG A 359 14.69 -5.69 -0.59
CA ARG A 359 15.56 -6.77 -0.13
C ARG A 359 16.95 -6.18 0.17
N ILE A 360 17.46 -6.43 1.36
CA ILE A 360 18.84 -6.11 1.73
C ILE A 360 19.71 -7.01 0.86
N ARG A 361 20.55 -6.42 0.00
CA ARG A 361 21.64 -7.20 -0.61
C ARG A 361 22.53 -7.64 0.53
N SER A 362 22.75 -8.96 0.66
CA SER A 362 23.72 -9.50 1.59
C SER A 362 25.06 -8.88 1.27
N THR A 363 25.48 -7.96 2.12
CA THR A 363 26.76 -7.27 2.04
C THR A 363 27.82 -8.28 2.42
N SER A 364 28.36 -9.01 1.43
CA SER A 364 29.73 -9.53 1.53
C SER A 364 30.72 -8.40 1.86
N GLU A 365 30.37 -7.14 1.55
CA GLU A 365 31.09 -5.91 1.93
C GLU A 365 30.96 -5.50 3.41
N MET A 366 30.03 -6.05 4.21
CA MET A 366 29.90 -5.67 5.64
C MET A 366 30.87 -6.42 6.55
N GLN A 367 31.46 -7.52 6.08
CA GLN A 367 32.53 -8.23 6.80
C GLN A 367 33.84 -7.41 6.85
N GLU A 368 33.98 -6.37 6.02
CA GLU A 368 35.19 -5.54 5.99
C GLU A 368 35.15 -4.37 7.01
N ILE A 369 33.99 -4.07 7.61
CA ILE A 369 33.79 -2.87 8.46
C ILE A 369 33.75 -3.20 9.95
N LEU A 370 33.64 -4.46 10.34
CA LEU A 370 33.83 -4.81 11.75
C LEU A 370 35.33 -4.88 12.03
N PRO A 371 35.89 -3.98 12.86
CA PRO A 371 37.29 -4.08 13.24
C PRO A 371 37.52 -5.46 13.84
N ALA A 372 38.64 -6.09 13.46
CA ALA A 372 39.08 -7.33 14.08
C ALA A 372 39.03 -7.14 15.60
N PRO A 373 38.51 -8.11 16.36
CA PRO A 373 38.54 -8.02 17.81
C PRO A 373 39.98 -7.75 18.24
N GLU A 374 40.21 -6.64 18.96
CA GLU A 374 41.52 -6.40 19.55
C GLU A 374 41.87 -7.59 20.47
N PRO A 375 43.10 -8.13 20.35
CA PRO A 375 43.51 -9.36 21.01
C PRO A 375 43.54 -9.26 22.55
#